data_AF-A0A9R1R2H3-F1
#
_entry.id   AF-A0A9R1R2H3-F1
#
_cell.length_a   1.000
_cell.length_b   1.000
_cell.length_c   1.000
_cell.angle_alpha   90.00
_cell.angle_beta   90.00
_cell.angle_gamma   90.00
#
_symmetry.space_group_name_H-M   'P 1'
#
loop_
_entity.id
_entity.type
_entity.pdbx_description
1 polymer ?
#
loop_
_entity_poly.entity_id
_entity_poly.type
_entity_poly.pdbx_seq_one_letter_code
_entity_poly.pdbx_strand_id
1 'polypeptide(L)'
;MVCILLQKHSLLRRVFEIYGSLPQAAKQAVHRQVPILIRTIRSSPDLLGIISDPPADCRGLLMQVLQTLTDGAVPSQDLISSIKNLYSKTKDTEFLFPVMAHLPKDEILSVFPNIVNLPVDKFQVALSRILQGSPQHGPILDPSEILIAIHVIDPEKEGIPLKKVMDACAACFEQRTTFTQQVLAKALNQLVEQIPLPLLFMRTVMQAISAFPALVDFVMEIMSRLVNKQIWKYPKLWVGFLKCAILIKPQSYGVLLQLPAPQLENALNKNPLLKAPLVEHASQPNVRSTLPRSILVVLGLAEDQQQQPAPEAQSSQNQAAETSSSAAEATTEVTQESSAAS
;
A
#
# COMPACT_ATOMS: atom_id res chain seq x y z
N MET A 1 16.65 51.60 5.48
CA MET A 1 15.85 50.58 6.20
C MET A 1 16.67 49.32 6.52
N VAL A 2 17.28 48.64 5.53
CA VAL A 2 18.06 47.39 5.70
C VAL A 2 19.03 47.42 6.90
N CYS A 3 19.91 48.43 7.00
CA CYS A 3 20.91 48.51 8.07
C CYS A 3 20.33 48.62 9.51
N ILE A 4 19.07 49.05 9.66
CA ILE A 4 18.42 49.18 10.98
C ILE A 4 17.90 47.80 11.46
N LEU A 5 17.42 46.97 10.54
CA LEU A 5 16.96 45.60 10.83
C LEU A 5 18.12 44.67 11.21
N LEU A 6 19.32 44.92 10.68
CA LEU A 6 20.55 44.20 11.04
C LEU A 6 21.08 44.57 12.44
N GLN A 7 20.64 45.70 13.02
CA GLN A 7 21.09 46.20 14.33
C GLN A 7 20.11 45.88 15.47
N LYS A 8 18.87 45.45 15.17
CA LYS A 8 17.85 45.11 16.18
C LYS A 8 16.97 43.95 15.70
N HIS A 9 17.33 42.71 16.04
CA HIS A 9 16.58 41.50 15.65
C HIS A 9 15.12 41.49 16.15
N SER A 10 14.82 42.19 17.25
CA SER A 10 13.45 42.39 17.74
C SER A 10 12.51 43.06 16.71
N LEU A 11 13.05 43.88 15.79
CA LEU A 11 12.27 44.47 14.70
C LEU A 11 11.79 43.42 13.69
N LEU A 12 12.52 42.32 13.49
CA LEU A 12 12.13 41.25 12.57
C LEU A 12 10.93 40.48 13.12
N ARG A 13 10.94 40.12 14.42
CA ARG A 13 9.76 39.53 15.07
C ARG A 13 8.56 40.48 15.00
N ARG A 14 8.77 41.79 15.24
CA ARG A 14 7.70 42.78 15.13
C ARG A 14 7.10 42.90 13.72
N VAL A 15 7.89 42.74 12.66
CA VAL A 15 7.38 42.67 11.27
C VAL A 15 6.48 41.46 11.06
N PHE A 16 6.84 40.29 11.61
CA PHE A 16 6.00 39.10 11.57
C PHE A 16 4.70 39.26 12.37
N GLU A 17 4.76 39.84 13.58
CA GLU A 17 3.59 40.10 14.43
C GLU A 17 2.54 41.01 13.76
N ILE A 18 2.97 42.09 13.10
CA ILE A 18 2.05 43.02 12.44
C ILE A 18 1.65 42.56 11.03
N TYR A 19 2.34 41.57 10.45
CA TYR A 19 2.13 41.18 9.05
C TYR A 19 0.67 40.86 8.74
N GLY A 20 -0.03 40.14 9.64
CA GLY A 20 -1.44 39.77 9.47
C GLY A 20 -2.36 40.96 9.20
N SER A 21 -2.17 42.07 9.93
CA SER A 21 -3.01 43.27 9.84
C SER A 21 -2.55 44.30 8.78
N LEU A 22 -1.42 44.07 8.11
CA LEU A 22 -0.94 44.98 7.06
C LEU A 22 -1.90 45.03 5.84
N PRO A 23 -2.16 46.22 5.26
CA PRO A 23 -2.83 46.36 3.96
C PRO A 23 -2.06 45.64 2.84
N GLN A 24 -2.75 45.23 1.78
CA GLN A 24 -2.16 44.39 0.73
C GLN A 24 -0.95 45.03 0.03
N ALA A 25 -0.94 46.34 -0.18
CA ALA A 25 0.22 47.06 -0.72
C ALA A 25 1.44 47.01 0.22
N ALA A 26 1.23 47.04 1.55
CA ALA A 26 2.29 46.90 2.54
C ALA A 26 2.78 45.44 2.62
N LYS A 27 1.89 44.45 2.53
CA LYS A 27 2.28 43.02 2.40
C LYS A 27 3.14 42.77 1.17
N GLN A 28 2.78 43.36 0.01
CA GLN A 28 3.60 43.31 -1.21
C GLN A 28 4.96 44.00 -1.03
N ALA A 29 5.03 45.14 -0.33
CA ALA A 29 6.30 45.81 -0.04
C ALA A 29 7.21 44.97 0.87
N VAL A 30 6.64 44.33 1.90
CA VAL A 30 7.35 43.38 2.77
C VAL A 30 7.88 42.20 1.94
N HIS A 31 7.03 41.56 1.13
CA HIS A 31 7.43 40.45 0.25
C HIS A 31 8.56 40.79 -0.74
N ARG A 32 8.69 42.05 -1.17
CA ARG A 32 9.79 42.49 -2.05
C ARG A 32 11.12 42.66 -1.30
N GLN A 33 11.09 42.99 -0.01
CA GLN A 33 12.28 43.32 0.79
C GLN A 33 12.80 42.15 1.63
N VAL A 34 11.91 41.26 2.10
CA VAL A 34 12.25 40.12 2.95
C VAL A 34 13.32 39.20 2.33
N PRO A 35 13.26 38.82 1.04
CA PRO A 35 14.29 37.95 0.45
C PRO A 35 15.70 38.56 0.40
N ILE A 36 15.83 39.88 0.53
CA ILE A 36 17.12 40.57 0.64
C ILE A 36 17.62 40.45 2.08
N LEU A 37 16.77 40.83 3.04
CA LEU A 37 17.05 40.78 4.48
C LEU A 37 17.45 39.37 4.95
N ILE A 38 16.70 38.35 4.53
CA ILE A 38 16.91 36.95 4.95
C ILE A 38 18.22 36.38 4.37
N ARG A 39 18.64 36.78 3.16
CA ARG A 39 19.96 36.37 2.63
C ARG A 39 21.13 37.01 3.39
N THR A 40 20.93 38.19 4.00
CA THR A 40 21.94 38.81 4.89
C THR A 40 21.94 38.18 6.29
N ILE A 41 20.76 37.93 6.88
CA ILE A 41 20.61 37.43 8.26
C ILE A 41 20.90 35.92 8.36
N ARG A 42 20.52 35.14 7.33
CA ARG A 42 20.57 33.67 7.28
C ARG A 42 19.88 33.03 8.51
N SER A 43 20.24 31.80 8.86
CA SER A 43 19.71 31.05 10.01
C SER A 43 20.15 31.61 11.38
N SER A 44 19.87 32.89 11.67
CA SER A 44 20.16 33.46 13.00
C SER A 44 19.23 32.87 14.07
N PRO A 45 19.64 32.81 15.35
CA PRO A 45 18.81 32.24 16.43
C PRO A 45 17.43 32.90 16.55
N ASP A 46 17.34 34.22 16.40
CA ASP A 46 16.07 34.94 16.39
C ASP A 46 15.14 34.51 15.24
N LEU A 47 15.69 34.31 14.03
CA LEU A 47 14.91 33.86 12.88
C LEU A 47 14.44 32.42 13.05
N LEU A 48 15.31 31.54 13.55
CA LEU A 48 14.98 30.15 13.88
C LEU A 48 13.90 30.07 14.98
N GLY A 49 13.92 30.98 15.95
CA GLY A 49 12.86 31.15 16.94
C GLY A 49 11.55 31.72 16.38
N ILE A 50 11.57 32.48 15.28
CA ILE A 50 10.36 32.90 14.56
C ILE A 50 9.82 31.75 13.69
N ILE A 51 10.69 30.94 13.09
CA ILE A 51 10.30 29.77 12.29
C ILE A 51 9.69 28.68 13.19
N SER A 52 10.31 28.41 14.34
CA SER A 52 9.84 27.43 15.32
C SER A 52 8.54 27.84 16.01
N ASP A 53 8.28 29.14 16.16
CA ASP A 53 7.11 29.70 16.85
C ASP A 53 6.65 31.00 16.16
N PRO A 54 5.94 30.87 15.02
CA PRO A 54 5.53 32.00 14.21
C PRO A 54 4.26 32.68 14.75
N PRO A 55 4.16 34.01 14.68
CA PRO A 55 2.90 34.72 14.93
C PRO A 55 1.76 34.29 13.99
N ALA A 56 0.52 34.54 14.41
CA ALA A 56 -0.66 34.31 13.59
C ALA A 56 -0.60 35.04 12.23
N ASP A 57 -1.35 34.53 11.25
CA ASP A 57 -1.56 35.11 9.91
C ASP A 57 -0.29 35.37 9.06
N CYS A 58 0.90 34.94 9.50
CA CYS A 58 2.15 35.15 8.78
C CYS A 58 2.50 34.06 7.73
N ARG A 59 1.67 33.03 7.52
CA ARG A 59 2.00 31.84 6.69
C ARG A 59 2.63 32.17 5.33
N GLY A 60 2.09 33.14 4.60
CA GLY A 60 2.62 33.54 3.29
C GLY A 60 4.02 34.17 3.36
N LEU A 61 4.27 34.98 4.39
CA LEU A 61 5.60 35.55 4.69
C LEU A 61 6.57 34.44 5.12
N LEU A 62 6.14 33.56 6.02
CA LEU A 62 6.93 32.44 6.52
C LEU A 62 7.39 31.51 5.38
N MET A 63 6.48 31.10 4.48
CA MET A 63 6.84 30.28 3.32
C MET A 63 7.87 30.96 2.41
N GLN A 64 7.81 32.28 2.22
CA GLN A 64 8.82 33.01 1.46
C GLN A 64 10.17 33.05 2.18
N VAL A 65 10.18 33.18 3.50
CA VAL A 65 11.40 33.09 4.32
C VAL A 65 12.05 31.71 4.20
N LEU A 66 11.27 30.63 4.37
CA LEU A 66 11.80 29.27 4.25
C LEU A 66 12.38 29.03 2.85
N GLN A 67 11.63 29.39 1.79
CA GLN A 67 12.10 29.27 0.42
C GLN A 67 13.36 30.11 0.14
N THR A 68 13.54 31.27 0.81
CA THR A 68 14.75 32.09 0.67
C THR A 68 15.96 31.47 1.39
N LEU A 69 15.75 30.80 2.52
CA LEU A 69 16.82 30.14 3.28
C LEU A 69 17.33 28.86 2.60
N THR A 70 16.50 28.21 1.78
CA THR A 70 16.83 26.97 1.05
C THR A 70 17.06 27.19 -0.45
N ASP A 71 17.18 28.45 -0.89
CA ASP A 71 17.35 28.84 -2.29
C ASP A 71 18.77 28.50 -2.79
N GLY A 72 18.93 27.31 -3.37
CA GLY A 72 20.22 26.81 -3.86
C GLY A 72 21.24 26.45 -2.77
N ALA A 73 20.80 26.36 -1.51
CA ALA A 73 21.67 26.13 -0.35
C ALA A 73 21.25 24.88 0.45
N VAL A 74 22.24 24.14 0.96
CA VAL A 74 21.99 23.05 1.92
C VAL A 74 21.58 23.67 3.27
N PRO A 75 20.41 23.31 3.84
CA PRO A 75 19.92 23.88 5.09
C PRO A 75 20.75 23.41 6.29
N SER A 76 20.91 24.29 7.30
CA SER A 76 21.54 23.90 8.57
C SER A 76 20.65 22.99 9.41
N GLN A 77 21.24 22.17 10.28
CA GLN A 77 20.50 21.26 11.14
C GLN A 77 19.55 21.99 12.10
N ASP A 78 19.90 23.21 12.53
CA ASP A 78 19.03 24.05 13.36
C ASP A 78 17.80 24.55 12.59
N LEU A 79 17.95 24.81 11.28
CA LEU A 79 16.85 25.18 10.39
C LEU A 79 15.93 23.99 10.13
N ILE A 80 16.49 22.82 9.84
CA ILE A 80 15.74 21.56 9.70
C ILE A 80 14.96 21.28 10.99
N SER A 81 15.61 21.40 12.16
CA SER A 81 14.98 21.19 13.48
C SER A 81 13.87 22.21 13.77
N SER A 82 14.08 23.48 13.43
CA SER A 82 13.07 24.54 13.57
C SER A 82 11.83 24.28 12.71
N ILE A 83 12.03 23.81 11.47
CA ILE A 83 10.96 23.45 10.54
C ILE A 83 10.23 22.17 10.99
N LYS A 84 10.94 21.18 11.54
CA LYS A 84 10.33 20.00 12.17
C LYS A 84 9.47 20.35 13.38
N ASN A 85 9.89 21.32 14.19
CA ASN A 85 9.09 21.85 15.31
C ASN A 85 7.84 22.62 14.83
N LEU A 86 7.98 23.44 13.78
CA LEU A 86 6.84 24.08 13.11
C LEU A 86 5.82 23.07 12.58
N TYR A 87 6.28 22.02 11.90
CA TYR A 87 5.43 20.93 11.41
C TYR A 87 4.82 20.11 12.55
N SER A 88 5.54 19.83 13.64
CA SER A 88 5.01 19.04 14.75
C SER A 88 3.80 19.73 15.41
N LYS A 89 3.83 21.07 15.50
CA LYS A 89 2.73 21.93 15.98
C LYS A 89 1.58 22.06 14.97
N THR A 90 1.88 22.34 13.70
CA THR A 90 0.87 22.75 12.69
C THR A 90 0.29 21.61 11.87
N LYS A 91 1.02 20.48 11.74
CA LYS A 91 0.78 19.38 10.80
C LYS A 91 0.74 19.77 9.31
N ASP A 92 1.09 21.01 8.97
CA ASP A 92 1.11 21.51 7.59
C ASP A 92 2.38 21.04 6.87
N THR A 93 2.24 19.98 6.07
CA THR A 93 3.33 19.32 5.34
C THR A 93 4.03 20.24 4.33
N GLU A 94 3.42 21.34 3.89
CA GLU A 94 4.08 22.30 3.00
C GLU A 94 5.27 22.99 3.67
N PHE A 95 5.29 23.11 5.00
CA PHE A 95 6.46 23.63 5.71
C PHE A 95 7.68 22.70 5.61
N LEU A 96 7.49 21.40 5.39
CA LEU A 96 8.60 20.46 5.16
C LEU A 96 9.19 20.58 3.75
N PHE A 97 8.43 21.08 2.76
CA PHE A 97 8.85 21.13 1.35
C PHE A 97 10.24 21.76 1.12
N PRO A 98 10.64 22.88 1.77
CA PRO A 98 11.95 23.50 1.58
C PRO A 98 13.13 22.61 2.03
N VAL A 99 12.92 21.73 3.02
CA VAL A 99 13.96 20.84 3.58
C VAL A 99 13.79 19.37 3.24
N MET A 100 12.70 19.00 2.56
CA MET A 100 12.30 17.60 2.28
C MET A 100 13.42 16.75 1.68
N ALA A 101 14.22 17.31 0.77
CA ALA A 101 15.39 16.67 0.15
C ALA A 101 16.56 16.35 1.10
N HIS A 102 16.48 16.80 2.36
CA HIS A 102 17.52 16.69 3.40
C HIS A 102 17.00 16.03 4.69
N LEU A 103 15.74 15.56 4.70
CA LEU A 103 15.20 14.77 5.82
C LEU A 103 15.64 13.30 5.69
N PRO A 104 15.88 12.60 6.80
CA PRO A 104 16.22 11.19 6.75
C PRO A 104 15.01 10.33 6.32
N LYS A 105 15.29 9.13 5.82
CA LYS A 105 14.33 8.28 5.11
C LYS A 105 13.17 7.81 5.99
N ASP A 106 13.44 7.50 7.25
CA ASP A 106 12.45 7.16 8.27
C ASP A 106 11.51 8.33 8.59
N GLU A 107 12.04 9.56 8.70
CA GLU A 107 11.20 10.75 8.86
C GLU A 107 10.31 11.00 7.64
N ILE A 108 10.85 10.87 6.41
CA ILE A 108 10.06 10.96 5.18
C ILE A 108 8.94 9.91 5.15
N LEU A 109 9.24 8.65 5.50
CA LEU A 109 8.22 7.59 5.59
C LEU A 109 7.17 7.89 6.66
N SER A 110 7.56 8.46 7.81
CA SER A 110 6.62 8.83 8.89
C SER A 110 5.64 9.94 8.51
N VAL A 111 6.00 10.82 7.57
CA VAL A 111 5.13 11.91 7.07
C VAL A 111 4.49 11.58 5.71
N PHE A 112 4.86 10.45 5.09
CA PHE A 112 4.39 10.05 3.77
C PHE A 112 2.86 9.89 3.67
N PRO A 113 2.12 9.40 4.69
CA PRO A 113 0.66 9.41 4.67
C PRO A 113 0.08 10.83 4.50
N ASN A 114 0.63 11.81 5.21
CA ASN A 114 0.21 13.21 5.10
C ASN A 114 0.56 13.80 3.73
N ILE A 115 1.71 13.42 3.13
CA ILE A 115 2.07 13.79 1.75
C ILE A 115 1.03 13.25 0.75
N VAL A 116 0.61 11.98 0.88
CA VAL A 116 -0.44 11.38 0.04
C VAL A 116 -1.81 12.03 0.23
N ASN A 117 -2.10 12.58 1.42
CA ASN A 117 -3.35 13.30 1.68
C ASN A 117 -3.39 14.72 1.07
N LEU A 118 -2.28 15.25 0.54
CA LEU A 118 -2.25 16.58 -0.09
C LEU A 118 -3.08 16.67 -1.38
N PRO A 119 -3.44 17.89 -1.84
CA PRO A 119 -3.82 18.15 -3.24
C PRO A 119 -2.80 17.57 -4.24
N VAL A 120 -3.25 17.12 -5.41
CA VAL A 120 -2.40 16.36 -6.37
C VAL A 120 -1.21 17.17 -6.86
N ASP A 121 -1.39 18.47 -7.10
CA ASP A 121 -0.32 19.42 -7.43
C ASP A 121 0.78 19.45 -6.35
N LYS A 122 0.39 19.46 -5.07
CA LYS A 122 1.30 19.47 -3.93
C LYS A 122 1.93 18.10 -3.68
N PHE A 123 1.18 17.01 -3.92
CA PHE A 123 1.72 15.64 -3.91
C PHE A 123 2.82 15.48 -4.97
N GLN A 124 2.58 15.89 -6.22
CA GLN A 124 3.59 15.84 -7.30
C GLN A 124 4.85 16.66 -6.95
N VAL A 125 4.67 17.83 -6.31
CA VAL A 125 5.76 18.72 -5.85
C VAL A 125 6.53 18.18 -4.62
N ALA A 126 5.92 17.32 -3.81
CA ALA A 126 6.60 16.57 -2.76
C ALA A 126 7.36 15.37 -3.36
N LEU A 127 6.68 14.59 -4.20
CA LEU A 127 7.21 13.43 -4.90
C LEU A 127 8.45 13.78 -5.72
N SER A 128 8.45 14.89 -6.46
CA SER A 128 9.61 15.34 -7.23
C SER A 128 10.82 15.64 -6.34
N ARG A 129 10.63 16.20 -5.14
CA ARG A 129 11.73 16.45 -4.19
C ARG A 129 12.27 15.18 -3.54
N ILE A 130 11.42 14.18 -3.27
CA ILE A 130 11.85 12.89 -2.71
C ILE A 130 12.67 12.10 -3.76
N LEU A 131 12.24 12.13 -5.01
CA LEU A 131 12.87 11.45 -6.15
C LEU A 131 14.14 12.16 -6.68
N GLN A 132 14.25 13.48 -6.52
CA GLN A 132 15.49 14.21 -6.81
C GLN A 132 16.46 14.13 -5.63
N GLY A 133 15.93 14.24 -4.40
CA GLY A 133 16.70 14.29 -3.17
C GLY A 133 17.72 15.43 -3.16
N SER A 134 18.86 15.21 -2.50
CA SER A 134 19.93 16.21 -2.40
C SER A 134 21.11 15.87 -3.34
N PRO A 135 21.88 16.87 -3.83
CA PRO A 135 23.03 16.64 -4.70
C PRO A 135 24.15 15.75 -4.10
N GLN A 136 24.14 15.52 -2.79
CA GLN A 136 25.14 14.73 -2.08
C GLN A 136 24.71 13.28 -1.81
N HIS A 137 23.41 13.00 -1.78
CA HIS A 137 22.87 11.68 -1.39
C HIS A 137 21.92 11.06 -2.42
N GLY A 138 21.48 11.81 -3.44
CA GLY A 138 20.50 11.33 -4.42
C GLY A 138 19.10 11.13 -3.83
N PRO A 139 18.24 10.31 -4.47
CA PRO A 139 16.85 10.09 -4.04
C PRO A 139 16.77 9.51 -2.62
N ILE A 140 15.79 9.98 -1.83
CA ILE A 140 15.55 9.47 -0.47
C ILE A 140 14.74 8.16 -0.53
N LEU A 141 13.80 8.07 -1.47
CA LEU A 141 13.05 6.86 -1.81
C LEU A 141 13.17 6.64 -3.32
N ASP A 142 13.46 5.42 -3.75
CA ASP A 142 13.41 5.08 -5.18
C ASP A 142 11.95 4.95 -5.69
N PRO A 143 11.70 5.01 -7.01
CA PRO A 143 10.34 4.93 -7.57
C PRO A 143 9.53 3.67 -7.17
N SER A 144 10.19 2.55 -6.89
CA SER A 144 9.50 1.35 -6.38
C SER A 144 9.16 1.47 -4.90
N GLU A 145 10.03 2.11 -4.11
CA GLU A 145 9.78 2.41 -2.70
C GLU A 145 8.65 3.43 -2.51
N ILE A 146 8.52 4.41 -3.41
CA ILE A 146 7.34 5.31 -3.47
C ILE A 146 6.05 4.50 -3.65
N LEU A 147 6.00 3.59 -4.63
CA LEU A 147 4.81 2.76 -4.85
C LEU A 147 4.50 1.89 -3.65
N ILE A 148 5.52 1.33 -2.99
CA ILE A 148 5.35 0.54 -1.77
C ILE A 148 4.83 1.41 -0.61
N ALA A 149 5.40 2.59 -0.41
CA ALA A 149 4.97 3.55 0.60
C ALA A 149 3.51 3.99 0.42
N ILE A 150 3.02 4.12 -0.82
CA ILE A 150 1.60 4.38 -1.12
C ILE A 150 0.73 3.17 -0.73
N HIS A 151 1.20 1.94 -0.94
CA HIS A 151 0.40 0.73 -0.70
C HIS A 151 0.32 0.29 0.77
N VAL A 152 1.31 0.63 1.59
CA VAL A 152 1.31 0.32 3.04
C VAL A 152 0.50 1.33 3.89
N ILE A 153 -0.03 2.40 3.28
CA ILE A 153 -0.98 3.30 3.95
C ILE A 153 -2.27 2.53 4.23
N ASP A 154 -2.57 2.33 5.50
CA ASP A 154 -3.89 1.97 5.98
C ASP A 154 -4.78 3.24 5.98
N PRO A 155 -5.79 3.35 5.09
CA PRO A 155 -6.59 4.56 4.97
C PRO A 155 -7.48 4.81 6.21
N GLU A 156 -7.86 3.76 6.92
CA GLU A 156 -8.76 3.83 8.08
C GLU A 156 -7.96 4.23 9.33
N LYS A 157 -6.76 3.65 9.53
CA LYS A 157 -5.85 4.00 10.63
C LYS A 157 -5.24 5.40 10.49
N GLU A 158 -4.80 5.80 9.30
CA GLU A 158 -4.16 7.10 9.06
C GLU A 158 -5.17 8.23 8.80
N GLY A 159 -6.48 7.94 8.76
CA GLY A 159 -7.54 8.94 8.54
C GLY A 159 -7.57 9.53 7.12
N ILE A 160 -7.04 8.81 6.13
CA ILE A 160 -6.87 9.28 4.75
C ILE A 160 -7.98 8.70 3.87
N PRO A 161 -8.71 9.51 3.08
CA PRO A 161 -9.69 8.98 2.14
C PRO A 161 -9.03 8.02 1.15
N LEU A 162 -9.53 6.78 1.01
CA LEU A 162 -8.99 5.76 0.08
C LEU A 162 -8.80 6.30 -1.36
N LYS A 163 -9.62 7.27 -1.78
CA LYS A 163 -9.45 7.98 -3.06
C LYS A 163 -8.07 8.65 -3.17
N LYS A 164 -7.57 9.33 -2.13
CA LYS A 164 -6.23 9.97 -2.13
C LYS A 164 -5.12 8.96 -2.41
N VAL A 165 -5.20 7.78 -1.80
CA VAL A 165 -4.21 6.71 -2.01
C VAL A 165 -4.28 6.17 -3.46
N MET A 166 -5.49 6.05 -4.03
CA MET A 166 -5.66 5.69 -5.45
C MET A 166 -5.18 6.79 -6.41
N ASP A 167 -5.46 8.06 -6.11
CA ASP A 167 -5.07 9.22 -6.92
C ASP A 167 -3.54 9.40 -6.90
N ALA A 168 -2.90 9.25 -5.74
CA ALA A 168 -1.43 9.26 -5.59
C ALA A 168 -0.75 8.09 -6.34
N CYS A 169 -1.35 6.90 -6.30
CA CYS A 169 -0.90 5.77 -7.11
C CYS A 169 -1.01 6.09 -8.62
N ALA A 170 -2.16 6.62 -9.09
CA ALA A 170 -2.36 7.01 -10.48
C ALA A 170 -1.36 8.07 -10.95
N ALA A 171 -1.08 9.08 -10.12
CA ALA A 171 -0.09 10.13 -10.37
C ALA A 171 1.35 9.59 -10.59
N CYS A 172 1.69 8.42 -10.03
CA CYS A 172 2.94 7.73 -10.32
C CYS A 172 2.91 7.06 -11.72
N PHE A 173 1.80 6.40 -12.08
CA PHE A 173 1.62 5.76 -13.39
C PHE A 173 1.61 6.75 -14.58
N GLU A 174 1.30 8.03 -14.33
CA GLU A 174 1.41 9.11 -15.32
C GLU A 174 2.88 9.43 -15.65
N GLN A 175 3.78 9.37 -14.67
CA GLN A 175 5.22 9.61 -14.84
C GLN A 175 5.97 8.37 -15.41
N ARG A 176 5.59 7.90 -16.62
CA ARG A 176 6.12 6.65 -17.20
C ARG A 176 7.64 6.57 -17.41
N THR A 177 8.33 7.71 -17.49
CA THR A 177 9.80 7.80 -17.53
C THR A 177 10.45 7.48 -16.19
N THR A 178 9.74 7.76 -15.09
CA THR A 178 10.17 7.53 -13.70
C THR A 178 9.74 6.14 -13.24
N PHE A 179 8.47 5.80 -13.43
CA PHE A 179 7.87 4.53 -13.02
C PHE A 179 7.82 3.57 -14.21
N THR A 180 9.01 3.13 -14.62
CA THR A 180 9.22 2.24 -15.76
C THR A 180 8.72 0.81 -15.50
N GLN A 181 8.65 0.00 -16.56
CA GLN A 181 8.33 -1.44 -16.47
C GLN A 181 9.14 -2.18 -15.38
N GLN A 182 10.44 -1.89 -15.24
CA GLN A 182 11.30 -2.51 -14.23
C GLN A 182 10.97 -2.05 -12.81
N VAL A 183 10.66 -0.76 -12.62
CA VAL A 183 10.19 -0.22 -11.34
C VAL A 183 8.90 -0.88 -10.89
N LEU A 184 7.92 -1.03 -11.81
CA LEU A 184 6.66 -1.68 -11.51
C LEU A 184 6.84 -3.17 -11.18
N ALA A 185 7.70 -3.89 -11.92
CA ALA A 185 8.00 -5.29 -11.62
C ALA A 185 8.65 -5.45 -10.23
N LYS A 186 9.63 -4.61 -9.88
CA LYS A 186 10.25 -4.58 -8.54
C LYS A 186 9.21 -4.32 -7.45
N ALA A 187 8.37 -3.28 -7.61
CA ALA A 187 7.34 -2.93 -6.64
C ALA A 187 6.31 -4.07 -6.46
N LEU A 188 5.79 -4.64 -7.55
CA LEU A 188 4.82 -5.75 -7.49
C LEU A 188 5.40 -7.00 -6.85
N ASN A 189 6.66 -7.35 -7.15
CA ASN A 189 7.33 -8.51 -6.56
C ASN A 189 7.60 -8.36 -5.05
N GLN A 190 7.75 -7.13 -4.55
CA GLN A 190 7.87 -6.87 -3.11
C GLN A 190 6.49 -6.78 -2.42
N LEU A 191 5.50 -6.19 -3.09
CA LEU A 191 4.14 -6.05 -2.54
C LEU A 191 3.39 -7.38 -2.40
N VAL A 192 3.61 -8.36 -3.29
CA VAL A 192 2.99 -9.69 -3.19
C VAL A 192 3.47 -10.49 -1.97
N GLU A 193 4.65 -10.17 -1.43
CA GLU A 193 5.19 -10.83 -0.24
C GLU A 193 4.75 -10.21 1.10
N GLN A 194 4.07 -9.07 1.08
CA GLN A 194 3.54 -8.44 2.29
C GLN A 194 2.38 -9.24 2.89
N ILE A 195 2.30 -9.24 4.23
CA ILE A 195 1.26 -9.89 5.03
C ILE A 195 0.77 -8.86 6.07
N PRO A 196 -0.50 -8.44 6.03
CA PRO A 196 -1.53 -8.76 5.03
C PRO A 196 -1.19 -8.20 3.63
N LEU A 197 -1.79 -8.77 2.59
CA LEU A 197 -1.61 -8.30 1.21
C LEU A 197 -2.27 -6.90 1.04
N PRO A 198 -1.56 -5.88 0.51
CA PRO A 198 -2.07 -4.52 0.42
C PRO A 198 -3.37 -4.39 -0.39
N LEU A 199 -4.33 -3.61 0.15
CA LEU A 199 -5.69 -3.49 -0.40
C LEU A 199 -5.74 -3.09 -1.88
N LEU A 200 -4.85 -2.21 -2.33
CA LEU A 200 -4.80 -1.73 -3.70
C LEU A 200 -4.00 -2.62 -4.66
N PHE A 201 -3.34 -3.68 -4.17
CA PHE A 201 -2.40 -4.50 -4.95
C PHE A 201 -2.98 -4.94 -6.31
N MET A 202 -4.17 -5.53 -6.32
CA MET A 202 -4.79 -6.00 -7.56
C MET A 202 -5.14 -4.88 -8.55
N ARG A 203 -5.41 -3.66 -8.06
CA ARG A 203 -5.63 -2.50 -8.93
C ARG A 203 -4.33 -2.12 -9.64
N THR A 204 -3.24 -2.08 -8.90
CA THR A 204 -1.88 -1.75 -9.39
C THR A 204 -1.35 -2.80 -10.36
N VAL A 205 -1.65 -4.10 -10.13
CA VAL A 205 -1.38 -5.19 -11.09
C VAL A 205 -2.07 -4.92 -12.44
N MET A 206 -3.37 -4.59 -12.45
CA MET A 206 -4.10 -4.28 -13.68
C MET A 206 -3.60 -2.98 -14.35
N GLN A 207 -3.22 -1.96 -13.57
CA GLN A 207 -2.61 -0.73 -14.10
C GLN A 207 -1.23 -1.00 -14.72
N ALA A 208 -0.42 -1.89 -14.15
CA ALA A 208 0.90 -2.24 -14.67
C ALA A 208 0.84 -2.88 -16.06
N ILE A 209 -0.07 -3.83 -16.27
CA ILE A 209 -0.29 -4.43 -17.60
C ILE A 209 -0.84 -3.40 -18.59
N SER A 210 -1.78 -2.56 -18.15
CA SER A 210 -2.37 -1.51 -19.00
C SER A 210 -1.35 -0.46 -19.44
N ALA A 211 -0.30 -0.22 -18.66
CA ALA A 211 0.79 0.69 -18.99
C ALA A 211 1.93 0.00 -19.77
N PHE A 212 2.24 -1.26 -19.45
CA PHE A 212 3.34 -2.04 -20.01
C PHE A 212 2.91 -3.50 -20.25
N PRO A 213 2.31 -3.83 -21.42
CA PRO A 213 1.82 -5.18 -21.72
C PRO A 213 2.87 -6.29 -21.66
N ALA A 214 4.16 -5.96 -21.79
CA ALA A 214 5.27 -6.89 -21.61
C ALA A 214 5.46 -7.39 -20.15
N LEU A 215 4.59 -6.99 -19.22
CA LEU A 215 4.50 -7.56 -17.86
C LEU A 215 3.51 -8.73 -17.72
N VAL A 216 2.78 -9.12 -18.78
CA VAL A 216 1.73 -10.16 -18.68
C VAL A 216 2.23 -11.47 -18.07
N ASP A 217 3.34 -12.02 -18.55
CA ASP A 217 3.83 -13.33 -18.08
C ASP A 217 4.36 -13.27 -16.64
N PHE A 218 5.07 -12.19 -16.30
CA PHE A 218 5.47 -11.87 -14.91
C PHE A 218 4.24 -11.74 -13.99
N VAL A 219 3.16 -11.10 -14.46
CA VAL A 219 1.92 -11.02 -13.69
C VAL A 219 1.23 -12.38 -13.57
N MET A 220 1.36 -13.30 -14.53
CA MET A 220 0.83 -14.67 -14.37
C MET A 220 1.58 -15.43 -13.25
N GLU A 221 2.89 -15.23 -13.11
CA GLU A 221 3.66 -15.77 -11.96
C GLU A 221 3.19 -15.16 -10.63
N ILE A 222 3.04 -13.83 -10.57
CA ILE A 222 2.47 -13.13 -9.41
C ILE A 222 1.07 -13.68 -9.07
N MET A 223 0.21 -13.87 -10.08
CA MET A 223 -1.16 -14.39 -9.90
C MET A 223 -1.16 -15.85 -9.41
N SER A 224 -0.22 -16.69 -9.84
CA SER A 224 0.00 -18.04 -9.28
C SER A 224 0.41 -17.98 -7.80
N ARG A 225 1.32 -17.07 -7.43
CA ARG A 225 1.71 -16.83 -6.03
C ARG A 225 0.53 -16.36 -5.16
N LEU A 226 -0.44 -15.62 -5.72
CA LEU A 226 -1.68 -15.24 -5.03
C LEU A 226 -2.64 -16.42 -4.78
N VAL A 227 -2.67 -17.41 -5.69
CA VAL A 227 -3.42 -18.67 -5.47
C VAL A 227 -2.84 -19.42 -4.27
N ASN A 228 -1.51 -19.55 -4.22
CA ASN A 228 -0.82 -20.19 -3.08
C ASN A 228 -1.01 -19.41 -1.76
N LYS A 229 -1.03 -18.07 -1.81
CA LYS A 229 -1.37 -17.19 -0.68
C LYS A 229 -2.89 -17.12 -0.36
N GLN A 230 -3.71 -17.95 -1.01
CA GLN A 230 -5.15 -18.11 -0.76
C GLN A 230 -5.97 -16.80 -0.88
N ILE A 231 -5.72 -16.01 -1.92
CA ILE A 231 -6.31 -14.68 -2.14
C ILE A 231 -7.85 -14.59 -2.01
N TRP A 232 -8.57 -15.70 -2.23
CA TRP A 232 -10.03 -15.79 -2.00
C TRP A 232 -10.46 -15.50 -0.57
N LYS A 233 -9.57 -15.62 0.43
CA LYS A 233 -9.80 -15.23 1.83
C LYS A 233 -9.96 -13.72 2.02
N TYR A 234 -9.61 -12.89 1.03
CA TYR A 234 -9.64 -11.43 1.11
C TYR A 234 -10.65 -10.87 0.08
N PRO A 235 -11.94 -10.64 0.43
CA PRO A 235 -13.01 -10.43 -0.55
C PRO A 235 -12.78 -9.29 -1.55
N LYS A 236 -12.24 -8.14 -1.08
CA LYS A 236 -11.92 -6.99 -1.94
C LYS A 236 -10.83 -7.34 -2.97
N LEU A 237 -9.83 -8.12 -2.58
CA LEU A 237 -8.72 -8.58 -3.43
C LEU A 237 -9.13 -9.72 -4.36
N TRP A 238 -10.00 -10.64 -3.91
CA TRP A 238 -10.56 -11.71 -4.74
C TRP A 238 -11.35 -11.18 -5.95
N VAL A 239 -12.13 -10.11 -5.77
CA VAL A 239 -12.80 -9.40 -6.87
C VAL A 239 -11.78 -8.78 -7.84
N GLY A 240 -10.66 -8.27 -7.33
CA GLY A 240 -9.56 -7.78 -8.16
C GLY A 240 -8.85 -8.88 -8.95
N PHE A 241 -8.61 -10.04 -8.32
CA PHE A 241 -8.02 -11.22 -8.94
C PHE A 241 -8.87 -11.75 -10.11
N LEU A 242 -10.18 -11.92 -9.90
CA LEU A 242 -11.06 -12.40 -10.97
C LEU A 242 -11.16 -11.39 -12.12
N LYS A 243 -11.17 -10.08 -11.85
CA LYS A 243 -11.10 -9.05 -12.90
C LYS A 243 -9.79 -9.09 -13.69
N CYS A 244 -8.67 -9.27 -12.99
CA CYS A 244 -7.34 -9.41 -13.60
C CYS A 244 -7.29 -10.65 -14.52
N ALA A 245 -7.75 -11.81 -14.06
CA ALA A 245 -7.84 -13.01 -14.89
C ALA A 245 -8.74 -12.82 -16.12
N ILE A 246 -9.90 -12.18 -15.96
CA ILE A 246 -10.85 -11.92 -17.07
C ILE A 246 -10.29 -10.93 -18.11
N LEU A 247 -9.44 -10.00 -17.68
CA LEU A 247 -8.76 -9.02 -18.55
C LEU A 247 -7.66 -9.65 -19.41
N ILE A 248 -7.02 -10.74 -18.94
CA ILE A 248 -5.79 -11.31 -19.53
C ILE A 248 -6.03 -12.75 -19.98
N LYS A 249 -7.13 -12.96 -20.71
CA LYS A 249 -7.41 -14.22 -21.41
C LYS A 249 -6.63 -14.24 -22.74
N PRO A 250 -6.09 -15.39 -23.17
CA PRO A 250 -6.17 -16.71 -22.55
C PRO A 250 -5.10 -17.01 -21.49
N GLN A 251 -4.11 -16.14 -21.29
CA GLN A 251 -2.94 -16.41 -20.43
C GLN A 251 -3.33 -16.77 -18.99
N SER A 252 -4.41 -16.18 -18.46
CA SER A 252 -4.91 -16.47 -17.13
C SER A 252 -5.41 -17.90 -16.90
N TYR A 253 -5.68 -18.68 -17.94
CA TYR A 253 -6.36 -19.97 -17.81
C TYR A 253 -5.54 -20.97 -16.98
N GLY A 254 -4.22 -21.04 -17.19
CA GLY A 254 -3.33 -21.87 -16.38
C GLY A 254 -3.35 -21.51 -14.89
N VAL A 255 -3.57 -20.24 -14.55
CA VAL A 255 -3.69 -19.78 -13.15
C VAL A 255 -5.08 -20.09 -12.58
N LEU A 256 -6.15 -19.94 -13.37
CA LEU A 256 -7.50 -20.32 -12.93
C LEU A 256 -7.61 -21.82 -12.63
N LEU A 257 -6.90 -22.68 -13.37
CA LEU A 257 -6.86 -24.12 -13.15
C LEU A 257 -6.01 -24.55 -11.92
N GLN A 258 -5.26 -23.63 -11.30
CA GLN A 258 -4.57 -23.85 -10.02
C GLN A 258 -5.47 -23.59 -8.80
N LEU A 259 -6.64 -22.96 -8.98
CA LEU A 259 -7.59 -22.76 -7.90
C LEU A 259 -8.14 -24.11 -7.41
N PRO A 260 -8.27 -24.34 -6.09
CA PRO A 260 -8.94 -25.54 -5.60
C PRO A 260 -10.41 -25.54 -6.05
N ALA A 261 -10.99 -26.73 -6.21
CA ALA A 261 -12.30 -26.94 -6.83
C ALA A 261 -13.42 -25.97 -6.40
N PRO A 262 -13.72 -25.75 -5.10
CA PRO A 262 -14.78 -24.82 -4.70
C PRO A 262 -14.46 -23.34 -4.98
N GLN A 263 -13.18 -22.95 -5.10
CA GLN A 263 -12.79 -21.60 -5.51
C GLN A 263 -12.89 -21.42 -7.03
N LEU A 264 -12.54 -22.44 -7.81
CA LEU A 264 -12.77 -22.46 -9.25
C LEU A 264 -14.27 -22.39 -9.56
N GLU A 265 -15.08 -23.18 -8.87
CA GLU A 265 -16.54 -23.15 -8.99
C GLU A 265 -17.09 -21.75 -8.63
N ASN A 266 -16.63 -21.14 -7.52
CA ASN A 266 -17.01 -19.78 -7.16
C ASN A 266 -16.62 -18.74 -8.21
N ALA A 267 -15.46 -18.90 -8.87
CA ALA A 267 -14.98 -18.04 -9.94
C ALA A 267 -15.87 -18.14 -11.20
N LEU A 268 -16.24 -19.37 -11.58
CA LEU A 268 -17.11 -19.67 -12.72
C LEU A 268 -18.55 -19.21 -12.48
N ASN A 269 -19.13 -19.52 -11.31
CA ASN A 269 -20.50 -19.11 -10.96
C ASN A 269 -20.67 -17.59 -10.89
N LYS A 270 -19.62 -16.85 -10.48
CA LYS A 270 -19.58 -15.38 -10.54
C LYS A 270 -19.35 -14.80 -11.93
N ASN A 271 -18.78 -15.58 -12.86
CA ASN A 271 -18.41 -15.11 -14.20
C ASN A 271 -18.65 -16.20 -15.25
N PRO A 272 -19.92 -16.53 -15.60
CA PRO A 272 -20.22 -17.68 -16.47
C PRO A 272 -19.51 -17.66 -17.84
N LEU A 273 -19.18 -16.46 -18.34
CA LEU A 273 -18.38 -16.21 -19.55
C LEU A 273 -16.91 -16.67 -19.46
N LEU A 274 -16.48 -17.25 -18.34
CA LEU A 274 -15.23 -18.02 -18.24
C LEU A 274 -15.40 -19.50 -18.59
N LYS A 275 -16.59 -20.11 -18.38
CA LYS A 275 -16.72 -21.57 -18.37
C LYS A 275 -16.37 -22.21 -19.71
N ALA A 276 -17.03 -21.81 -20.80
CA ALA A 276 -16.80 -22.40 -22.13
C ALA A 276 -15.32 -22.36 -22.58
N PRO A 277 -14.61 -21.21 -22.63
CA PRO A 277 -13.23 -21.18 -23.10
C PRO A 277 -12.23 -21.79 -22.09
N LEU A 278 -12.54 -21.83 -20.79
CA LEU A 278 -11.71 -22.53 -19.81
C LEU A 278 -11.85 -24.06 -19.95
N VAL A 279 -13.05 -24.56 -20.25
CA VAL A 279 -13.32 -25.97 -20.58
C VAL A 279 -12.62 -26.38 -21.87
N GLU A 280 -12.65 -25.51 -22.90
CA GLU A 280 -11.92 -25.73 -24.16
C GLU A 280 -10.41 -25.86 -23.93
N HIS A 281 -9.80 -24.93 -23.18
CA HIS A 281 -8.38 -25.02 -22.82
C HIS A 281 -8.05 -26.24 -21.95
N ALA A 282 -8.87 -26.54 -20.94
CA ALA A 282 -8.70 -27.70 -20.07
C ALA A 282 -8.92 -29.05 -20.77
N SER A 283 -9.53 -29.05 -21.97
CA SER A 283 -9.72 -30.26 -22.78
C SER A 283 -8.49 -30.62 -23.62
N GLN A 284 -7.52 -29.70 -23.77
CA GLN A 284 -6.28 -29.96 -24.51
C GLN A 284 -5.50 -31.11 -23.84
N PRO A 285 -5.02 -32.15 -24.56
CA PRO A 285 -4.49 -33.36 -23.93
C PRO A 285 -3.32 -33.14 -22.94
N ASN A 286 -2.45 -32.18 -23.24
CA ASN A 286 -1.33 -31.75 -22.41
C ASN A 286 -1.75 -30.98 -21.14
N VAL A 287 -2.93 -30.36 -21.14
CA VAL A 287 -3.50 -29.69 -19.96
C VAL A 287 -4.30 -30.72 -19.16
N ARG A 288 -5.25 -31.40 -19.81
CA ARG A 288 -6.18 -32.37 -19.19
C ARG A 288 -5.47 -33.44 -18.35
N SER A 289 -4.34 -33.95 -18.83
CA SER A 289 -3.53 -34.97 -18.14
C SER A 289 -2.86 -34.51 -16.85
N THR A 290 -2.75 -33.19 -16.62
CA THR A 290 -2.18 -32.61 -15.39
C THR A 290 -3.24 -32.18 -14.35
N LEU A 291 -4.53 -32.19 -14.72
CA LEU A 291 -5.60 -31.66 -13.87
C LEU A 291 -6.12 -32.69 -12.86
N PRO A 292 -6.25 -32.33 -11.56
CA PRO A 292 -6.94 -33.18 -10.58
C PRO A 292 -8.39 -33.47 -10.99
N ARG A 293 -8.88 -34.68 -10.68
CA ARG A 293 -10.27 -35.08 -11.04
C ARG A 293 -11.33 -34.11 -10.53
N SER A 294 -11.16 -33.52 -9.34
CA SER A 294 -12.08 -32.52 -8.79
C SER A 294 -12.19 -31.26 -9.65
N ILE A 295 -11.12 -30.85 -10.33
CA ILE A 295 -11.13 -29.75 -11.31
C ILE A 295 -11.89 -30.19 -12.57
N LEU A 296 -11.66 -31.41 -13.05
CA LEU A 296 -12.39 -31.96 -14.19
C LEU A 296 -13.91 -32.06 -13.92
N VAL A 297 -14.32 -32.43 -12.71
CA VAL A 297 -15.75 -32.47 -12.30
C VAL A 297 -16.37 -31.07 -12.34
N VAL A 298 -15.75 -30.06 -11.70
CA VAL A 298 -16.25 -28.66 -11.72
C VAL A 298 -16.39 -28.10 -13.15
N LEU A 299 -15.51 -28.52 -14.05
CA LEU A 299 -15.54 -28.14 -15.47
C LEU A 299 -16.60 -28.90 -16.29
N GLY A 300 -17.20 -29.97 -15.76
CA GLY A 300 -18.10 -30.87 -16.53
C GLY A 300 -17.34 -31.80 -17.47
N LEU A 301 -16.06 -32.05 -17.19
CA LEU A 301 -15.12 -32.84 -17.99
C LEU A 301 -14.87 -34.25 -17.42
N ALA A 302 -15.45 -34.57 -16.27
CA ALA A 302 -15.51 -35.90 -15.66
C ALA A 302 -16.79 -36.04 -14.82
N GLU A 303 -17.31 -37.25 -14.67
CA GLU A 303 -18.46 -37.54 -13.80
C GLU A 303 -18.04 -37.52 -12.32
N ASP A 304 -18.96 -37.04 -11.48
CA ASP A 304 -18.80 -37.06 -10.02
C ASP A 304 -19.21 -38.43 -9.47
N GLN A 305 -18.32 -39.08 -8.71
CA GLN A 305 -18.50 -40.45 -8.23
C GLN A 305 -19.02 -40.56 -6.79
N GLN A 306 -19.50 -39.46 -6.21
CA GLN A 306 -20.02 -39.46 -4.83
C GLN A 306 -21.42 -40.07 -4.65
N GLN A 307 -22.07 -40.58 -5.71
CA GLN A 307 -23.38 -41.23 -5.63
C GLN A 307 -23.44 -42.57 -6.39
N GLN A 308 -22.75 -43.59 -5.87
CA GLN A 308 -23.22 -44.97 -5.96
C GLN A 308 -23.79 -45.38 -4.60
N PRO A 309 -25.06 -45.82 -4.50
CA PRO A 309 -25.53 -46.50 -3.29
C PRO A 309 -24.75 -47.81 -3.12
N ALA A 310 -24.46 -48.18 -1.88
CA ALA A 310 -23.78 -49.44 -1.59
C ALA A 310 -24.64 -50.63 -2.06
N PRO A 311 -24.05 -51.71 -2.61
CA PRO A 311 -24.81 -52.91 -2.94
C PRO A 311 -25.47 -53.49 -1.68
N GLU A 312 -26.78 -53.75 -1.74
CA GLU A 312 -27.49 -54.40 -0.65
C GLU A 312 -26.92 -55.81 -0.43
N ALA A 313 -26.33 -56.05 0.74
CA ALA A 313 -25.82 -57.36 1.11
C ALA A 313 -27.00 -58.33 1.29
N GLN A 314 -27.16 -59.26 0.35
CA GLN A 314 -28.23 -60.27 0.39
C GLN A 314 -28.13 -61.10 1.67
N SER A 315 -29.17 -61.02 2.50
CA SER A 315 -29.23 -61.72 3.78
C SER A 315 -29.51 -63.20 3.59
N SER A 316 -28.45 -64.01 3.45
CA SER A 316 -28.54 -65.47 3.50
C SER A 316 -29.14 -65.92 4.84
N GLN A 317 -30.24 -66.66 4.77
CA GLN A 317 -30.91 -67.23 5.94
C GLN A 317 -30.02 -68.28 6.61
N ASN A 318 -29.98 -68.30 7.94
CA ASN A 318 -29.59 -69.45 8.74
C ASN A 318 -30.56 -69.57 9.92
N GLN A 319 -31.00 -70.80 10.21
CA GLN A 319 -31.87 -71.14 11.33
C GLN A 319 -31.10 -71.97 12.37
N ALA A 320 -31.61 -71.96 13.59
CA ALA A 320 -31.21 -72.77 14.74
C ALA A 320 -29.78 -72.47 15.30
N ALA A 321 -29.51 -72.70 16.59
CA ALA A 321 -30.37 -73.20 17.67
C ALA A 321 -30.20 -72.36 18.95
N GLU A 322 -31.16 -72.45 19.85
CA GLU A 322 -31.10 -71.85 21.19
C GLU A 322 -30.11 -72.61 22.10
N THR A 323 -29.39 -71.90 22.96
CA THR A 323 -29.12 -72.41 24.32
C THR A 323 -28.75 -71.26 25.26
N SER A 324 -29.61 -71.00 26.25
CA SER A 324 -29.39 -70.01 27.30
C SER A 324 -28.64 -70.59 28.48
N SER A 325 -27.69 -69.86 29.05
CA SER A 325 -27.23 -70.06 30.43
C SER A 325 -26.78 -68.72 31.03
N SER A 326 -27.14 -68.47 32.29
CA SER A 326 -26.85 -67.19 32.97
C SER A 326 -26.55 -67.40 34.46
N ALA A 327 -25.31 -67.15 34.85
CA ALA A 327 -24.88 -66.67 36.17
C ALA A 327 -23.47 -66.06 35.94
N ALA A 328 -23.14 -64.82 36.31
CA ALA A 328 -23.41 -64.05 37.52
C ALA A 328 -22.62 -64.54 38.74
N GLU A 329 -21.45 -63.94 38.95
CA GLU A 329 -20.94 -63.59 40.28
C GLU A 329 -19.98 -62.40 40.17
N ALA A 330 -19.72 -61.71 41.29
CA ALA A 330 -18.94 -60.47 41.33
C ALA A 330 -17.93 -60.52 42.48
N THR A 331 -16.76 -59.91 42.27
CA THR A 331 -15.76 -59.70 43.34
C THR A 331 -15.02 -58.39 43.11
N THR A 332 -14.61 -57.73 44.19
CA THR A 332 -14.09 -56.35 44.19
C THR A 332 -12.78 -56.21 44.96
N GLU A 333 -11.75 -55.67 44.31
CA GLU A 333 -10.56 -55.00 44.90
C GLU A 333 -10.18 -53.87 43.90
N VAL A 334 -9.90 -52.59 44.25
CA VAL A 334 -9.31 -51.92 45.43
C VAL A 334 -7.79 -52.19 45.50
N THR A 335 -6.85 -51.26 45.26
CA THR A 335 -6.91 -49.80 44.92
C THR A 335 -5.86 -49.47 43.81
N GLN A 336 -5.27 -48.29 43.51
CA GLN A 336 -5.15 -46.97 44.18
C GLN A 336 -4.83 -45.81 43.17
N GLU A 337 -4.40 -44.67 43.73
CA GLU A 337 -3.61 -43.52 43.23
C GLU A 337 -2.81 -43.62 41.90
N SER A 338 -2.44 -42.51 41.21
CA SER A 338 -2.43 -41.08 41.63
C SER A 338 -2.56 -40.07 40.47
N SER A 339 -2.96 -38.84 40.81
CA SER A 339 -2.38 -37.51 40.45
C SER A 339 -1.50 -37.35 39.18
N ALA A 340 -1.56 -36.24 38.41
CA ALA A 340 -2.37 -35.02 38.50
C ALA A 340 -2.30 -34.19 37.18
N ALA A 341 -2.95 -33.01 37.20
CA ALA A 341 -2.89 -31.90 36.23
C ALA A 341 -1.44 -31.56 35.74
N SER A 342 -1.24 -30.90 34.60
CA SER A 342 -2.01 -29.74 34.08
C SER A 342 -1.96 -29.59 32.57
#